data_AF-A0A949SCS5-F1
#
_entry.id   AF-A0A949SCS5-F1
#
_cell.length_a   1.000
_cell.length_b   1.000
_cell.length_c   1.000
_cell.angle_alpha   90.00
_cell.angle_beta   90.00
_cell.angle_gamma   90.00
#
_symmetry.space_group_name_H-M   'P 1'
#
loop_
_entity.id
_entity.type
_entity.pdbx_description
1 polymer ?
#
loop_
_entity_poly.entity_id
_entity_poly.type
_entity_poly.pdbx_seq_one_letter_code
_entity_poly.pdbx_strand_id
1 'polypeptide(L)'
;MVNSNIKYELSNHLGNVHVVVSDRKLTVDDGTYSAGVKINSTPDGIVDYYSPDVLVTQDFFPGGMLMPGRNYNPSNYSFGWQGQFAVDEVSGVKNHYTTQNWEYDPRTLRRWEQDPLQSQFSGWSPYSTLFNNPIRMIDPTGLAPDDYTSKRDGTIEVKKTDDNFDRFSVENKDGSTTQVAQLDKIKASDGKTDLVKFPSSGAGFTRYGDEEVGGDSYVQPKVAAAIFGAVNEFSEKNPDATVQLGNMSSSTGGKPGGSSIHKGGSMSHVLGRNVDARYIRKDRGLSGVTVFDMQFDRGASQNLVNAFNKFGFKSALSHTTKDGFLLNKTTDKDIQLYNKPVHHNHIHFQGFSK
;
A
#
# COMPACT_ATOMS: atom_id res chain seq x y z
N MET A 1 -0.12 -36.80 26.84
CA MET A 1 0.44 -36.60 25.48
C MET A 1 -0.04 -35.24 25.00
N VAL A 2 0.86 -34.28 24.83
CA VAL A 2 0.51 -32.97 24.26
C VAL A 2 0.44 -33.19 22.74
N ASN A 3 -0.73 -33.01 22.14
CA ASN A 3 -0.86 -32.97 20.68
C ASN A 3 -0.10 -31.74 20.18
N SER A 4 1.12 -31.98 19.67
CA SER A 4 1.95 -31.00 18.98
C SER A 4 1.29 -30.71 17.63
N ASN A 5 0.58 -29.60 17.55
CA ASN A 5 -0.23 -29.24 16.38
C ASN A 5 0.31 -28.00 15.64
N ILE A 6 1.35 -27.35 16.16
CA ILE A 6 1.91 -26.15 15.53
C ILE A 6 3.04 -26.57 14.58
N LYS A 7 2.92 -26.15 13.33
CA LYS A 7 3.94 -26.30 12.29
C LYS A 7 4.49 -24.91 11.97
N TYR A 8 5.81 -24.82 11.79
CA TYR A 8 6.49 -23.61 11.38
C TYR A 8 7.09 -23.79 10.00
N GLU A 9 6.92 -22.76 9.17
CA GLU A 9 7.43 -22.73 7.80
C GLU A 9 8.69 -21.87 7.71
N LEU A 10 9.70 -22.42 7.06
CA LEU A 10 10.95 -21.73 6.75
C LEU A 10 10.96 -21.46 5.26
N SER A 11 10.66 -20.21 4.91
CA SER A 11 10.50 -19.77 3.52
C SER A 11 11.60 -18.82 3.07
N ASN A 12 11.84 -18.76 1.76
CA ASN A 12 12.80 -17.82 1.16
C ASN A 12 12.16 -16.45 0.83
N HIS A 13 12.90 -15.56 0.17
CA HIS A 13 12.44 -14.20 -0.20
C HIS A 13 11.27 -14.16 -1.18
N LEU A 14 10.97 -15.27 -1.86
CA LEU A 14 9.82 -15.43 -2.76
C LEU A 14 8.65 -16.14 -2.08
N GLY A 15 8.81 -16.54 -0.80
CA GLY A 15 7.80 -17.31 -0.08
C GLY A 15 7.83 -18.81 -0.38
N ASN A 16 8.85 -19.35 -1.07
CA ASN A 16 8.95 -20.80 -1.26
C ASN A 16 9.19 -21.48 0.08
N VAL A 17 8.31 -22.42 0.47
CA VAL A 17 8.43 -23.17 1.72
C VAL A 17 9.46 -24.28 1.56
N HIS A 18 10.66 -24.08 2.10
CA HIS A 18 11.76 -25.06 1.97
C HIS A 18 11.74 -26.11 3.07
N VAL A 19 11.40 -25.73 4.29
CA VAL A 19 11.41 -26.65 5.44
C VAL A 19 10.19 -26.39 6.31
N VAL A 20 9.55 -27.47 6.76
CA VAL A 20 8.49 -27.42 7.78
C VAL A 20 8.94 -28.19 9.00
N VAL A 21 8.95 -27.53 10.16
CA VAL A 21 9.30 -28.13 11.45
C VAL A 21 8.11 -28.10 12.40
N SER A 22 8.00 -29.10 13.28
CA SER A 22 6.97 -29.09 14.33
C SER A 22 7.48 -28.44 15.62
N ASP A 23 6.55 -28.06 16.50
CA ASP A 23 6.85 -27.61 17.86
C ASP A 23 7.32 -28.75 18.79
N ARG A 24 7.31 -30.00 18.31
CA ARG A 24 7.82 -31.15 19.04
C ARG A 24 9.33 -31.08 19.16
N LYS A 25 9.80 -31.08 20.41
CA LYS A 25 11.22 -31.19 20.73
C LYS A 25 11.62 -32.67 20.80
N LEU A 26 12.56 -33.08 19.95
CA LEU A 26 13.16 -34.41 20.03
C LEU A 26 14.32 -34.34 21.01
N THR A 27 14.20 -35.04 22.15
CA THR A 27 15.29 -35.15 23.12
C THR A 27 16.39 -36.02 22.55
N VAL A 28 17.63 -35.54 22.64
CA VAL A 28 18.82 -36.31 22.29
C VAL A 28 19.65 -36.50 23.55
N ASP A 29 19.99 -37.74 23.81
CA ASP A 29 20.96 -38.20 24.81
C ASP A 29 22.06 -38.91 24.00
N ASP A 30 23.19 -38.22 23.85
CA ASP A 30 24.29 -38.66 23.00
C ASP A 30 25.56 -39.02 23.79
N GLY A 31 25.55 -38.85 25.12
CA GLY A 31 26.62 -39.26 25.99
C GLY A 31 26.62 -38.55 27.34
N THR A 32 27.60 -38.85 28.18
CA THR A 32 27.76 -38.14 29.46
C THR A 32 28.55 -36.84 29.28
N TYR A 33 28.11 -35.77 29.96
CA TYR A 33 28.80 -34.48 30.00
C TYR A 33 29.30 -34.15 31.40
N SER A 34 30.47 -33.50 31.49
CA SER A 34 30.99 -32.91 32.74
C SER A 34 31.48 -31.50 32.46
N ALA A 35 30.97 -30.53 33.23
CA ALA A 35 31.25 -29.10 33.02
C ALA A 35 31.04 -28.61 31.56
N GLY A 36 30.02 -29.16 30.88
CA GLY A 36 29.69 -28.79 29.49
C GLY A 36 30.54 -29.46 28.40
N VAL A 37 31.48 -30.34 28.78
CA VAL A 37 32.32 -31.10 27.82
C VAL A 37 31.86 -32.56 27.79
N LYS A 38 31.66 -33.09 26.58
CA LYS A 38 31.31 -34.51 26.36
C LYS A 38 32.49 -35.39 26.77
N ILE A 39 32.29 -36.27 27.76
CA ILE A 39 33.34 -37.14 28.31
C ILE A 39 33.25 -38.59 27.82
N ASN A 40 32.07 -39.05 27.40
CA ASN A 40 31.88 -40.33 26.72
C ASN A 40 30.69 -40.23 25.75
N SER A 41 30.46 -41.25 24.91
CA SER A 41 29.28 -41.33 24.03
C SER A 41 28.26 -42.37 24.50
N THR A 42 28.23 -42.66 25.80
CA THR A 42 27.31 -43.62 26.40
C THR A 42 26.12 -42.85 26.96
N PRO A 43 24.89 -43.08 26.46
CA PRO A 43 23.70 -42.41 26.96
C PRO A 43 23.49 -42.68 28.46
N ASP A 44 23.22 -41.65 29.25
CA ASP A 44 23.07 -41.73 30.71
C ASP A 44 21.63 -41.49 31.20
N GLY A 45 20.70 -41.29 30.27
CA GLY A 45 19.30 -41.01 30.53
C GLY A 45 19.00 -39.54 30.81
N ILE A 46 20.00 -38.66 30.72
CA ILE A 46 19.84 -37.20 30.83
C ILE A 46 19.76 -36.60 29.42
N VAL A 47 18.88 -35.61 29.25
CA VAL A 47 18.75 -34.92 27.96
C VAL A 47 19.90 -33.92 27.81
N ASP A 48 20.70 -34.10 26.76
CA ASP A 48 21.83 -33.21 26.46
C ASP A 48 21.38 -31.99 25.65
N TYR A 49 20.61 -32.23 24.59
CA TYR A 49 20.07 -31.18 23.74
C TYR A 49 18.76 -31.61 23.05
N TYR A 50 18.14 -30.65 22.36
CA TYR A 50 16.94 -30.87 21.58
C TYR A 50 17.23 -30.70 20.10
N SER A 51 16.80 -31.68 19.29
CA SER A 51 16.79 -31.58 17.83
C SER A 51 15.39 -31.17 17.35
N PRO A 52 15.30 -30.36 16.27
CA PRO A 52 14.01 -30.07 15.65
C PRO A 52 13.43 -31.33 15.00
N ASP A 53 12.09 -31.46 15.08
CA ASP A 53 11.34 -32.46 14.33
C ASP A 53 11.02 -31.91 12.93
N VAL A 54 11.86 -32.29 11.95
CA VAL A 54 11.70 -31.89 10.54
C VAL A 54 10.64 -32.75 9.88
N LEU A 55 9.51 -32.15 9.53
CA LEU A 55 8.38 -32.84 8.92
C LEU A 55 8.55 -32.97 7.40
N VAL A 56 8.98 -31.89 6.76
CA VAL A 56 9.08 -31.79 5.30
C VAL A 56 10.30 -30.96 4.92
N THR A 57 11.02 -31.40 3.88
CA THR A 57 11.98 -30.56 3.16
C THR A 57 11.66 -30.59 1.67
N GLN A 58 11.73 -29.43 1.04
CA GLN A 58 11.38 -29.23 -0.35
C GLN A 58 12.36 -28.23 -0.97
N ASP A 59 12.86 -28.57 -2.14
CA ASP A 59 13.76 -27.72 -2.90
C ASP A 59 13.19 -27.54 -4.30
N PHE A 60 13.18 -26.31 -4.79
CA PHE A 60 12.51 -25.95 -6.02
C PHE A 60 13.50 -25.49 -7.09
N PHE A 61 13.26 -25.88 -8.34
CA PHE A 61 13.75 -25.16 -9.50
C PHE A 61 13.14 -23.74 -9.54
N PRO A 62 13.68 -22.80 -10.33
CA PRO A 62 13.13 -21.45 -10.45
C PRO A 62 11.62 -21.42 -10.76
N GLY A 63 11.14 -22.36 -11.59
CA GLY A 63 9.73 -22.49 -11.94
C GLY A 63 8.84 -23.19 -10.92
N GLY A 64 9.37 -23.62 -9.77
CA GLY A 64 8.55 -24.24 -8.72
C GLY A 64 8.43 -25.76 -8.78
N MET A 65 9.06 -26.41 -9.75
CA MET A 65 9.13 -27.87 -9.76
C MET A 65 10.10 -28.34 -8.67
N LEU A 66 9.76 -29.41 -7.96
CA LEU A 66 10.67 -30.02 -6.99
C LEU A 66 11.95 -30.53 -7.65
N MET A 67 13.10 -30.27 -7.04
CA MET A 67 14.40 -30.79 -7.46
C MET A 67 14.51 -32.28 -7.09
N PRO A 68 14.67 -33.19 -8.06
CA PRO A 68 14.81 -34.62 -7.76
C PRO A 68 15.95 -34.89 -6.78
N GLY A 69 15.69 -35.73 -5.77
CA GLY A 69 16.68 -36.11 -4.76
C GLY A 69 16.99 -35.08 -3.68
N ARG A 70 16.31 -33.92 -3.66
CA ARG A 70 16.49 -32.89 -2.62
C ARG A 70 15.22 -32.60 -1.80
N ASN A 71 14.39 -33.62 -1.59
CA ASN A 71 13.15 -33.47 -0.83
C ASN A 71 12.99 -34.60 0.19
N TYR A 72 12.32 -34.30 1.29
CA TYR A 72 11.91 -35.25 2.33
C TYR A 72 10.42 -35.08 2.60
N ASN A 73 9.64 -36.15 2.40
CA ASN A 73 8.19 -36.19 2.60
C ASN A 73 7.39 -35.01 1.98
N PRO A 74 7.62 -34.64 0.70
CA PRO A 74 6.98 -33.47 0.09
C PRO A 74 5.44 -33.55 0.01
N SER A 75 4.86 -34.75 0.04
CA SER A 75 3.41 -34.98 0.02
C SER A 75 2.72 -34.73 1.36
N ASN A 76 3.46 -34.62 2.47
CA ASN A 76 2.87 -34.49 3.82
C ASN A 76 2.47 -33.05 4.16
N TYR A 77 2.66 -32.11 3.22
CA TYR A 77 2.37 -30.71 3.40
C TYR A 77 1.97 -30.07 2.08
N SER A 78 0.85 -29.34 2.05
CA SER A 78 0.23 -28.90 0.79
C SER A 78 0.82 -27.62 0.20
N PHE A 79 1.42 -26.72 0.98
CA PHE A 79 2.01 -25.50 0.44
C PHE A 79 3.47 -25.70 -0.01
N GLY A 80 3.95 -24.88 -0.94
CA GLY A 80 5.31 -25.03 -1.50
C GLY A 80 5.82 -23.78 -2.19
N TRP A 81 5.88 -23.80 -3.52
CA TRP A 81 6.39 -22.70 -4.33
C TRP A 81 5.54 -21.43 -4.17
N GLN A 82 6.19 -20.30 -3.91
CA GLN A 82 5.58 -18.98 -3.63
C GLN A 82 4.46 -19.00 -2.58
N GLY A 83 4.50 -19.95 -1.65
CA GLY A 83 3.43 -20.13 -0.66
C GLY A 83 2.11 -20.63 -1.24
N GLN A 84 2.08 -21.07 -2.51
CA GLN A 84 0.89 -21.57 -3.18
C GLN A 84 0.55 -22.99 -2.73
N PHE A 85 -0.74 -23.31 -2.80
CA PHE A 85 -1.26 -24.63 -2.45
C PHE A 85 -1.04 -25.58 -3.63
N ALA A 86 -0.42 -26.73 -3.37
CA ALA A 86 -0.22 -27.75 -4.39
C ALA A 86 -1.44 -28.67 -4.50
N VAL A 87 -1.88 -28.91 -5.73
CA VAL A 87 -3.01 -29.80 -6.04
C VAL A 87 -2.45 -31.08 -6.65
N ASP A 88 -1.93 -31.94 -5.77
CA ASP A 88 -1.21 -33.16 -6.15
C ASP A 88 -2.08 -34.13 -6.96
N GLU A 89 -3.40 -34.05 -6.83
CA GLU A 89 -4.39 -34.87 -7.55
C GLU A 89 -4.41 -34.60 -9.06
N VAL A 90 -3.98 -33.41 -9.51
CA VAL A 90 -4.07 -33.00 -10.91
C VAL A 90 -2.90 -33.52 -11.74
N SER A 91 -1.67 -33.42 -11.23
CA SER A 91 -0.47 -33.79 -11.99
C SER A 91 0.65 -34.43 -11.15
N GLY A 92 0.28 -34.94 -9.97
CA GLY A 92 1.21 -35.55 -9.03
C GLY A 92 1.84 -34.54 -8.08
N VAL A 93 2.66 -35.07 -7.17
CA VAL A 93 3.23 -34.33 -6.04
C VAL A 93 3.93 -33.06 -6.49
N LYS A 94 3.41 -31.90 -6.07
CA LYS A 94 3.95 -30.55 -6.30
C LYS A 94 4.19 -30.21 -7.78
N ASN A 95 3.44 -30.82 -8.69
CA ASN A 95 3.49 -30.52 -10.13
C ASN A 95 2.33 -29.63 -10.58
N HIS A 96 1.44 -29.24 -9.67
CA HIS A 96 0.37 -28.30 -9.94
C HIS A 96 0.17 -27.40 -8.72
N TYR A 97 0.06 -26.10 -8.95
CA TYR A 97 -0.23 -25.13 -7.90
C TYR A 97 -1.49 -24.36 -8.25
N THR A 98 -2.35 -24.20 -7.26
CA THR A 98 -3.57 -23.40 -7.35
C THR A 98 -3.41 -22.11 -6.58
N THR A 99 -4.05 -21.08 -7.09
CA THR A 99 -4.26 -19.80 -6.41
C THR A 99 -5.71 -19.38 -6.57
N GLN A 100 -6.06 -18.19 -6.09
CA GLN A 100 -7.42 -17.70 -6.17
C GLN A 100 -7.97 -17.56 -7.61
N ASN A 101 -7.14 -17.19 -8.58
CA ASN A 101 -7.60 -16.85 -9.94
C ASN A 101 -6.83 -17.55 -11.06
N TRP A 102 -5.93 -18.47 -10.73
CA TRP A 102 -5.21 -19.27 -11.73
C TRP A 102 -4.67 -20.58 -11.20
N GLU A 103 -4.49 -21.49 -12.15
CA GLU A 103 -3.79 -22.74 -11.96
C GLU A 103 -2.44 -22.68 -12.69
N TYR A 104 -1.40 -23.22 -12.08
CA TYR A 104 -0.01 -23.12 -12.54
C TYR A 104 0.64 -24.48 -12.72
N ASP A 105 1.28 -24.68 -13.87
CA ASP A 105 2.16 -25.82 -14.13
C ASP A 105 3.64 -25.43 -13.97
N PRO A 106 4.28 -25.77 -12.82
CA PRO A 106 5.69 -25.49 -12.57
C PRO A 106 6.66 -26.17 -13.52
N ARG A 107 6.26 -27.25 -14.20
CA ARG A 107 7.11 -28.00 -15.14
C ARG A 107 7.27 -27.25 -16.45
N THR A 108 6.24 -26.50 -16.84
CA THR A 108 6.22 -25.74 -18.10
C THR A 108 6.33 -24.24 -17.91
N LEU A 109 6.29 -23.74 -16.67
CA LEU A 109 6.24 -22.32 -16.32
C LEU A 109 5.09 -21.59 -17.01
N ARG A 110 3.90 -22.16 -16.95
CA ARG A 110 2.72 -21.63 -17.64
C ARG A 110 1.47 -21.68 -16.78
N ARG A 111 0.58 -20.70 -17.00
CA ARG A 111 -0.80 -20.75 -16.55
C ARG A 111 -1.52 -21.89 -17.27
N TRP A 112 -2.47 -22.53 -16.61
CA TRP A 112 -3.33 -23.52 -17.25
C TRP A 112 -4.39 -22.84 -18.13
N GLU A 113 -4.95 -21.73 -17.66
CA GLU A 113 -5.92 -20.91 -18.36
C GLU A 113 -5.31 -19.64 -18.98
N GLN A 114 -6.06 -19.00 -19.89
CA GLN A 114 -5.65 -17.71 -20.47
C GLN A 114 -5.78 -16.60 -19.42
N ASP A 115 -4.79 -15.72 -19.36
CA ASP A 115 -4.83 -14.54 -18.49
C ASP A 115 -6.05 -13.67 -18.82
N PRO A 116 -6.97 -13.44 -17.86
CA PRO A 116 -8.11 -12.55 -18.04
C PRO A 116 -7.73 -11.13 -18.46
N LEU A 117 -6.50 -10.70 -18.18
CA LEU A 117 -5.94 -9.38 -18.49
C LEU A 117 -5.04 -9.40 -19.74
N GLN A 118 -5.07 -10.45 -20.55
CA GLN A 118 -4.24 -10.57 -21.77
C GLN A 118 -4.29 -9.33 -22.70
N SER A 119 -5.42 -8.62 -22.74
CA SER A 119 -5.58 -7.39 -23.55
C SER A 119 -4.67 -6.25 -23.10
N GLN A 120 -4.26 -6.24 -21.82
CA GLN A 120 -3.33 -5.24 -21.26
C GLN A 120 -1.87 -5.60 -21.55
N PHE A 121 -1.58 -6.84 -21.93
CA PHE A 121 -0.23 -7.37 -22.13
C PHE A 121 -0.04 -7.93 -23.55
N SER A 122 -0.35 -7.12 -24.57
CA SER A 122 -0.29 -7.53 -25.98
C SER A 122 1.09 -8.03 -26.45
N GLY A 123 2.17 -7.66 -25.75
CA GLY A 123 3.53 -8.15 -26.01
C GLY A 123 3.88 -9.49 -25.38
N TRP A 124 2.96 -10.11 -24.62
CA TRP A 124 3.19 -11.35 -23.89
C TRP A 124 2.15 -12.41 -24.27
N SER A 125 2.55 -13.68 -24.16
CA SER A 125 1.61 -14.79 -24.35
C SER A 125 0.55 -14.76 -23.24
N PRO A 126 -0.74 -15.02 -23.53
CA PRO A 126 -1.79 -15.14 -22.52
C PRO A 126 -1.54 -16.23 -21.47
N TYR A 127 -0.59 -17.13 -21.72
CA TYR A 127 -0.20 -18.21 -20.79
C TYR A 127 1.13 -17.92 -20.07
N SER A 128 1.74 -16.77 -20.34
CA SER A 128 3.01 -16.37 -19.74
C SER A 128 2.82 -16.11 -18.25
N THR A 129 3.81 -16.52 -17.45
CA THR A 129 3.79 -16.31 -16.00
C THR A 129 4.98 -15.46 -15.59
N LEU A 130 4.79 -14.53 -14.65
CA LEU A 130 5.88 -13.81 -13.98
C LEU A 130 6.85 -13.12 -14.95
N PHE A 131 6.38 -12.73 -16.15
CA PHE A 131 7.21 -12.17 -17.24
C PHE A 131 8.47 -12.99 -17.53
N ASN A 132 8.39 -14.33 -17.39
CA ASN A 132 9.51 -15.27 -17.50
C ASN A 132 10.67 -14.99 -16.52
N ASN A 133 10.40 -14.33 -15.39
CA ASN A 133 11.37 -14.04 -14.34
C ASN A 133 10.90 -14.49 -12.94
N PRO A 134 10.73 -15.81 -12.73
CA PRO A 134 10.19 -16.37 -11.47
C PRO A 134 11.17 -16.30 -10.28
N ILE A 135 12.41 -15.82 -10.50
CA ILE A 135 13.42 -15.63 -9.44
C ILE A 135 13.23 -14.27 -8.73
N ARG A 136 12.62 -13.30 -9.43
CA ARG A 136 12.42 -11.94 -8.93
C ARG A 136 10.96 -11.59 -8.69
N MET A 137 10.05 -12.20 -9.44
CA MET A 137 8.63 -11.86 -9.42
C MET A 137 7.82 -12.96 -8.76
N ILE A 138 6.83 -12.55 -7.99
CA ILE A 138 5.81 -13.41 -7.39
C ILE A 138 4.44 -12.97 -7.89
N ASP A 139 3.51 -13.91 -8.00
CA ASP A 139 2.10 -13.62 -8.35
C ASP A 139 1.18 -14.38 -7.39
N PRO A 140 0.94 -13.83 -6.18
CA PRO A 140 0.20 -14.50 -5.12
C PRO A 140 -1.28 -14.75 -5.47
N THR A 141 -1.86 -13.93 -6.34
CA THR A 141 -3.32 -13.93 -6.59
C THR A 141 -3.71 -14.22 -8.04
N GLY A 142 -2.79 -14.15 -9.00
CA GLY A 142 -3.07 -14.28 -10.44
C GLY A 142 -3.65 -13.04 -11.10
N LEU A 143 -3.70 -11.93 -10.36
CA LEU A 143 -4.28 -10.67 -10.79
C LEU A 143 -3.26 -9.54 -10.65
N ALA A 144 -3.37 -8.57 -11.56
CA ALA A 144 -2.67 -7.30 -11.40
C ALA A 144 -3.11 -6.60 -10.08
N PRO A 145 -2.18 -5.92 -9.39
CA PRO A 145 -2.30 -5.22 -8.10
C PRO A 145 -3.50 -4.32 -7.82
N ASP A 146 -3.61 -3.90 -6.55
CA ASP A 146 -4.63 -2.99 -6.04
C ASP A 146 -4.59 -1.68 -6.80
N ASP A 147 -5.43 -1.55 -7.82
CA ASP A 147 -5.40 -0.42 -8.74
C ASP A 147 -6.58 0.51 -8.43
N TYR A 148 -6.25 1.70 -7.96
CA TYR A 148 -7.18 2.81 -7.85
C TYR A 148 -7.14 3.62 -9.14
N THR A 149 -8.27 3.68 -9.85
CA THR A 149 -8.40 4.51 -11.06
C THR A 149 -9.36 5.66 -10.81
N SER A 150 -8.83 6.88 -10.86
CA SER A 150 -9.61 8.11 -10.76
C SER A 150 -10.14 8.51 -12.13
N LYS A 151 -11.45 8.36 -12.32
CA LYS A 151 -12.13 8.67 -13.57
C LYS A 151 -12.43 10.15 -13.71
N ARG A 152 -12.63 10.58 -14.95
CA ARG A 152 -12.93 11.99 -15.26
C ARG A 152 -14.30 12.45 -14.78
N ASP A 153 -15.23 11.55 -14.50
CA ASP A 153 -16.52 11.89 -13.89
C ASP A 153 -16.43 12.09 -12.36
N GLY A 154 -15.24 11.85 -11.77
CA GLY A 154 -14.97 11.93 -10.35
C GLY A 154 -15.23 10.61 -9.60
N THR A 155 -15.60 9.53 -10.28
CA THR A 155 -15.67 8.18 -9.68
C THR A 155 -14.26 7.63 -9.46
N ILE A 156 -14.14 6.77 -8.45
CA ILE A 156 -12.89 6.07 -8.13
C ILE A 156 -13.20 4.59 -8.24
N GLU A 157 -12.70 3.97 -9.30
CA GLU A 157 -12.76 2.52 -9.48
C GLU A 157 -11.67 1.90 -8.62
N VAL A 158 -12.07 0.90 -7.82
CA VAL A 158 -11.15 0.17 -6.95
C VAL A 158 -11.17 -1.28 -7.38
N LYS A 159 -10.06 -1.76 -7.89
CA LYS A 159 -9.84 -3.18 -8.14
C LYS A 159 -9.09 -3.75 -6.93
N LYS A 160 -9.80 -4.47 -6.06
CA LYS A 160 -9.24 -5.03 -4.83
C LYS A 160 -8.27 -6.17 -5.10
N THR A 161 -7.17 -6.20 -4.37
CA THR A 161 -6.15 -7.25 -4.29
C THR A 161 -5.70 -7.42 -2.84
N ASP A 162 -4.78 -8.36 -2.62
CA ASP A 162 -4.21 -8.67 -1.30
C ASP A 162 -2.70 -8.40 -1.29
N ASP A 163 -2.29 -7.26 -1.84
CA ASP A 163 -0.88 -6.84 -1.92
C ASP A 163 -0.48 -5.96 -0.73
N ASN A 164 0.83 -5.71 -0.55
CA ASN A 164 1.35 -4.76 0.45
C ASN A 164 1.48 -3.32 -0.08
N PHE A 165 1.05 -3.05 -1.31
CA PHE A 165 1.09 -1.72 -1.95
C PHE A 165 -0.16 -1.49 -2.80
N ASP A 166 -0.44 -0.23 -3.10
CA ASP A 166 -1.52 0.21 -3.98
C ASP A 166 -0.93 1.01 -5.15
N ARG A 167 -1.53 0.90 -6.33
CA ARG A 167 -1.21 1.73 -7.49
C ARG A 167 -2.34 2.71 -7.78
N PHE A 168 -1.95 3.89 -8.24
CA PHE A 168 -2.85 4.99 -8.49
C PHE A 168 -2.73 5.41 -9.94
N SER A 169 -3.86 5.44 -10.64
CA SER A 169 -3.96 5.86 -12.03
C SER A 169 -5.03 6.94 -12.18
N VAL A 170 -4.82 7.83 -13.15
CA VAL A 170 -5.78 8.87 -13.54
C VAL A 170 -6.19 8.68 -15.00
N GLU A 171 -7.46 8.92 -15.30
CA GLU A 171 -7.97 8.92 -16.67
C GLU A 171 -7.70 10.26 -17.37
N ASN A 172 -7.09 10.21 -18.54
CA ASN A 172 -6.75 11.36 -19.39
C ASN A 172 -7.90 11.73 -20.32
N LYS A 173 -7.79 12.89 -20.98
CA LYS A 173 -8.84 13.40 -21.89
C LYS A 173 -9.22 12.48 -23.04
N ASP A 174 -8.25 11.69 -23.51
CA ASP A 174 -8.41 10.73 -24.60
C ASP A 174 -8.97 9.37 -24.15
N GLY A 175 -9.28 9.21 -22.86
CA GLY A 175 -9.77 7.96 -22.27
C GLY A 175 -8.65 6.97 -21.91
N SER A 176 -7.38 7.31 -22.17
CA SER A 176 -6.24 6.53 -21.67
C SER A 176 -6.06 6.70 -20.15
N THR A 177 -5.44 5.73 -19.50
CA THR A 177 -5.09 5.80 -18.09
C THR A 177 -3.58 5.96 -17.92
N THR A 178 -3.16 6.88 -17.06
CA THR A 178 -1.74 7.05 -16.67
C THR A 178 -1.58 6.68 -15.21
N GLN A 179 -0.65 5.76 -14.92
CA GLN A 179 -0.24 5.50 -13.54
C GLN A 179 0.56 6.69 -13.00
N VAL A 180 0.09 7.27 -11.90
CA VAL A 180 0.68 8.45 -11.26
C VAL A 180 1.48 8.10 -10.00
N ALA A 181 1.20 6.97 -9.36
CA ALA A 181 1.94 6.52 -8.19
C ALA A 181 1.84 5.01 -7.94
N GLN A 182 2.79 4.49 -7.16
CA GLN A 182 2.69 3.22 -6.45
C GLN A 182 3.13 3.48 -5.01
N LEU A 183 2.27 3.20 -4.02
CA LEU A 183 2.48 3.56 -2.63
C LEU A 183 2.31 2.33 -1.73
N ASP A 184 3.24 2.13 -0.80
CA ASP A 184 3.17 1.03 0.16
C ASP A 184 2.02 1.25 1.17
N LYS A 185 1.30 0.17 1.48
CA LYS A 185 0.21 0.16 2.46
C LYS A 185 0.77 -0.04 3.86
N ILE A 186 0.28 0.75 4.80
CA ILE A 186 0.49 0.55 6.24
C ILE A 186 -0.86 0.54 6.97
N LYS A 187 -0.90 -0.13 8.12
CA LYS A 187 -2.06 -0.11 9.01
C LYS A 187 -1.93 1.05 10.01
N ALA A 188 -3.00 1.81 10.18
CA ALA A 188 -3.13 2.79 11.27
C ALA A 188 -3.15 2.08 12.65
N SER A 189 -3.03 2.85 13.73
CA SER A 189 -3.01 2.31 15.10
C SER A 189 -4.32 1.63 15.54
N ASP A 190 -5.42 1.83 14.80
CA ASP A 190 -6.68 1.12 15.04
C ASP A 190 -6.68 -0.32 14.52
N GLY A 191 -5.64 -0.74 13.79
CA GLY A 191 -5.50 -2.06 13.18
C GLY A 191 -6.49 -2.36 12.04
N LYS A 192 -7.30 -1.38 11.64
CA LYS A 192 -8.40 -1.55 10.66
C LYS A 192 -8.25 -0.64 9.45
N THR A 193 -7.70 0.54 9.64
CA THR A 193 -7.60 1.55 8.58
C THR A 193 -6.30 1.39 7.80
N ASP A 194 -6.41 1.19 6.49
CA ASP A 194 -5.28 1.25 5.57
C ASP A 194 -4.91 2.70 5.26
N LEU A 195 -3.61 2.97 5.27
CA LEU A 195 -3.01 4.25 4.94
C LEU A 195 -1.88 4.05 3.93
N VAL A 196 -1.69 5.05 3.08
CA VAL A 196 -0.54 5.16 2.17
C VAL A 196 0.18 6.48 2.44
N LYS A 197 1.51 6.48 2.33
CA LYS A 197 2.29 7.71 2.42
C LYS A 197 2.17 8.49 1.10
N PHE A 198 1.51 9.63 1.13
CA PHE A 198 1.38 10.50 -0.03
C PHE A 198 2.75 11.11 -0.39
N PRO A 199 3.14 11.12 -1.67
CA PRO A 199 4.44 11.61 -2.11
C PRO A 199 4.66 13.09 -1.82
N SER A 200 5.92 13.49 -1.65
CA SER A 200 6.32 14.88 -1.40
C SER A 200 6.12 15.80 -2.62
N SER A 201 6.10 15.24 -3.83
CA SER A 201 5.79 15.96 -5.07
C SER A 201 5.38 15.00 -6.18
N GLY A 202 4.82 15.53 -7.26
CA GLY A 202 4.47 14.78 -8.46
C GLY A 202 3.89 15.69 -9.54
N ALA A 203 3.26 15.09 -10.56
CA ALA A 203 2.67 15.84 -11.66
C ALA A 203 1.56 16.78 -11.15
N GLY A 204 1.79 18.10 -11.24
CA GLY A 204 0.81 19.13 -10.87
C GLY A 204 0.70 19.42 -9.37
N PHE A 205 1.51 18.80 -8.51
CA PHE A 205 1.48 19.07 -7.07
C PHE A 205 2.85 19.01 -6.38
N THR A 206 2.94 19.69 -5.26
CA THR A 206 4.05 19.60 -4.30
C THR A 206 3.51 19.63 -2.88
N ARG A 207 4.27 19.14 -1.91
CA ARG A 207 3.95 19.33 -0.50
C ARG A 207 4.49 20.66 0.01
N TYR A 208 3.78 21.25 0.98
CA TYR A 208 4.30 22.35 1.79
C TYR A 208 4.40 21.91 3.26
N GLY A 209 5.26 22.61 4.01
CA GLY A 209 5.66 22.21 5.35
C GLY A 209 6.91 21.32 5.33
N ASP A 210 7.62 21.27 6.44
CA ASP A 210 8.78 20.39 6.58
C ASP A 210 8.28 18.94 6.68
N GLU A 211 9.10 17.96 6.26
CA GLU A 211 8.83 16.56 6.56
C GLU A 211 8.92 16.38 8.08
N GLU A 212 7.77 16.48 8.76
CA GLU A 212 7.73 16.40 10.20
C GLU A 212 8.17 15.01 10.67
N VAL A 213 8.98 14.98 11.72
CA VAL A 213 9.28 13.76 12.49
C VAL A 213 7.96 13.21 13.03
N GLY A 214 7.38 12.23 12.34
CA GLY A 214 6.06 11.66 12.66
C GLY A 214 5.14 11.49 11.46
N GLY A 215 5.48 12.06 10.30
CA GLY A 215 4.88 11.70 9.02
C GLY A 215 3.48 12.24 8.81
N ASP A 216 3.33 13.55 8.64
CA ASP A 216 2.10 14.26 8.26
C ASP A 216 1.69 14.07 6.77
N SER A 217 1.94 12.88 6.20
CA SER A 217 1.76 12.54 4.78
C SER A 217 0.78 11.39 4.53
N TYR A 218 0.15 10.83 5.55
CA TYR A 218 -0.63 9.61 5.37
C TYR A 218 -2.11 9.89 5.12
N VAL A 219 -2.64 9.25 4.11
CA VAL A 219 -4.05 9.29 3.71
C VAL A 219 -4.56 7.89 3.43
N GLN A 220 -5.87 7.69 3.47
CA GLN A 220 -6.46 6.43 3.01
C GLN A 220 -6.21 6.26 1.50
N PRO A 221 -6.08 5.02 0.99
CA PRO A 221 -5.87 4.80 -0.45
C PRO A 221 -6.91 5.50 -1.34
N LYS A 222 -8.20 5.37 -1.02
CA LYS A 222 -9.27 6.09 -1.74
C LYS A 222 -9.10 7.62 -1.73
N VAL A 223 -8.58 8.17 -0.63
CA VAL A 223 -8.33 9.61 -0.49
C VAL A 223 -7.11 10.01 -1.32
N ALA A 224 -6.05 9.21 -1.36
CA ALA A 224 -4.93 9.43 -2.28
C ALA A 224 -5.39 9.45 -3.74
N ALA A 225 -6.21 8.47 -4.15
CA ALA A 225 -6.78 8.42 -5.49
C ALA A 225 -7.60 9.69 -5.81
N ALA A 226 -8.45 10.13 -4.86
CA ALA A 226 -9.23 11.35 -5.00
C ALA A 226 -8.36 12.60 -5.17
N ILE A 227 -7.26 12.71 -4.39
CA ILE A 227 -6.31 13.81 -4.51
C ILE A 227 -5.64 13.78 -5.89
N PHE A 228 -5.15 12.63 -6.35
CA PHE A 228 -4.54 12.52 -7.68
C PHE A 228 -5.50 12.91 -8.80
N GLY A 229 -6.75 12.44 -8.73
CA GLY A 229 -7.79 12.82 -9.69
C GLY A 229 -8.10 14.31 -9.69
N ALA A 230 -8.23 14.91 -8.49
CA ALA A 230 -8.49 16.33 -8.33
C ALA A 230 -7.34 17.20 -8.83
N VAL A 231 -6.09 16.80 -8.56
CA VAL A 231 -4.90 17.48 -9.08
C VAL A 231 -4.85 17.39 -10.60
N ASN A 232 -5.09 16.21 -11.17
CA ASN A 232 -5.11 16.05 -12.63
C ASN A 232 -6.15 16.98 -13.29
N GLU A 233 -7.39 17.01 -12.78
CA GLU A 233 -8.42 17.92 -13.30
C GLU A 233 -8.07 19.40 -13.10
N PHE A 234 -7.45 19.75 -11.98
CA PHE A 234 -7.01 21.11 -11.73
C PHE A 234 -5.93 21.54 -12.72
N SER A 235 -4.90 20.71 -12.94
CA SER A 235 -3.80 20.96 -13.86
C SER A 235 -4.27 21.05 -15.31
N GLU A 236 -5.31 20.32 -15.71
CA GLU A 236 -5.92 20.49 -17.04
C GLU A 236 -6.52 21.89 -17.27
N LYS A 237 -7.01 22.54 -16.21
CA LYS A 237 -7.62 23.88 -16.26
C LYS A 237 -6.63 25.01 -15.96
N ASN A 238 -5.54 24.70 -15.26
CA ASN A 238 -4.53 25.65 -14.79
C ASN A 238 -3.12 25.03 -14.99
N PRO A 239 -2.67 24.85 -16.25
CA PRO A 239 -1.45 24.09 -16.57
C PRO A 239 -0.16 24.74 -16.05
N ASP A 240 -0.21 26.02 -15.71
CA ASP A 240 0.88 26.83 -15.17
C ASP A 240 0.89 26.88 -13.63
N ALA A 241 -0.07 26.23 -12.96
CA ALA A 241 -0.22 26.26 -11.51
C ALA A 241 0.08 24.90 -10.87
N THR A 242 0.76 24.93 -9.72
CA THR A 242 1.06 23.75 -8.91
C THR A 242 0.22 23.75 -7.64
N VAL A 243 -0.47 22.65 -7.35
CA VAL A 243 -1.21 22.47 -6.11
C VAL A 243 -0.25 22.20 -4.96
N GLN A 244 -0.35 22.96 -3.87
CA GLN A 244 0.47 22.74 -2.69
C GLN A 244 -0.36 22.06 -1.61
N LEU A 245 0.00 20.83 -1.24
CA LEU A 245 -0.73 19.96 -0.30
C LEU A 245 0.01 19.83 1.05
N GLY A 246 -0.72 19.68 2.14
CA GLY A 246 -0.12 19.52 3.46
C GLY A 246 -1.10 19.05 4.53
N ASN A 247 -0.60 18.92 5.75
CA ASN A 247 -1.37 18.59 6.95
C ASN A 247 -2.26 17.33 6.79
N MET A 248 -1.68 16.24 6.28
CA MET A 248 -2.36 14.93 6.25
C MET A 248 -2.17 14.21 7.59
N SER A 249 -2.71 13.00 7.74
CA SER A 249 -2.58 12.26 9.00
C SER A 249 -1.16 11.75 9.23
N SER A 250 -0.84 11.45 10.50
CA SER A 250 0.39 10.74 10.87
C SER A 250 0.40 9.30 10.35
N SER A 251 1.56 8.63 10.40
CA SER A 251 1.68 7.18 10.09
C SER A 251 0.75 6.28 10.92
N THR A 252 0.36 6.74 12.10
CA THR A 252 -0.58 6.06 13.01
C THR A 252 -2.06 6.34 12.69
N GLY A 253 -2.35 7.17 11.68
CA GLY A 253 -3.69 7.72 11.43
C GLY A 253 -4.10 8.80 12.44
N GLY A 254 -3.16 9.27 13.25
CA GLY A 254 -3.35 10.37 14.17
C GLY A 254 -3.30 11.74 13.47
N LYS A 255 -3.42 12.79 14.27
CA LYS A 255 -3.33 14.18 13.80
C LYS A 255 -1.92 14.46 13.25
N PRO A 256 -1.78 15.37 12.26
CA PRO A 256 -0.47 15.95 11.94
C PRO A 256 0.11 16.60 13.20
N GLY A 257 1.41 16.40 13.47
CA GLY A 257 2.13 16.97 14.60
C GLY A 257 2.35 16.04 15.81
N GLY A 258 3.60 15.60 15.98
CA GLY A 258 4.17 15.10 17.23
C GLY A 258 4.46 16.24 18.22
N SER A 259 4.71 15.89 19.48
CA SER A 259 4.72 16.79 20.64
C SER A 259 5.40 18.15 20.41
N SER A 260 4.62 19.22 20.61
CA SER A 260 5.01 20.57 21.08
C SER A 260 5.11 21.76 20.10
N ILE A 261 5.08 21.62 18.77
CA ILE A 261 5.38 22.79 17.89
C ILE A 261 4.23 23.20 16.94
N HIS A 262 3.29 22.33 16.59
CA HIS A 262 2.10 22.71 15.80
C HIS A 262 0.81 22.60 16.63
N LYS A 263 0.62 23.51 17.60
CA LYS A 263 -0.69 23.78 18.24
C LYS A 263 -1.64 24.59 17.34
N GLY A 264 -1.45 24.53 16.03
CA GLY A 264 -2.25 25.21 15.03
C GLY A 264 -3.35 24.30 14.51
N GLY A 265 -4.53 24.42 15.11
CA GLY A 265 -5.59 23.42 15.09
C GLY A 265 -6.07 22.93 13.72
N SER A 266 -6.29 21.61 13.65
CA SER A 266 -7.63 21.12 13.36
C SER A 266 -7.83 19.73 13.95
N MET A 267 -8.82 19.57 14.84
CA MET A 267 -9.20 18.27 15.42
C MET A 267 -9.73 17.27 14.36
N SER A 268 -9.77 17.67 13.09
CA SER A 268 -10.39 16.93 12.00
C SER A 268 -9.44 16.05 11.18
N HIS A 269 -8.12 16.25 11.18
CA HIS A 269 -7.17 15.55 10.27
C HIS A 269 -6.71 14.18 10.79
N VAL A 270 -7.67 13.30 11.07
CA VAL A 270 -7.43 11.93 11.55
C VAL A 270 -7.84 10.87 10.52
N LEU A 271 -7.28 9.67 10.67
CA LEU A 271 -7.55 8.46 9.89
C LEU A 271 -7.33 8.61 8.38
N GLY A 272 -6.53 9.59 7.95
CA GLY A 272 -6.16 9.78 6.56
C GLY A 272 -7.30 10.27 5.66
N ARG A 273 -8.30 10.94 6.22
CA ARG A 273 -9.52 11.36 5.48
C ARG A 273 -9.50 12.79 4.94
N ASN A 274 -8.49 13.57 5.29
CA ASN A 274 -8.48 15.02 5.10
C ASN A 274 -7.10 15.49 4.65
N VAL A 275 -7.09 16.62 3.94
CA VAL A 275 -5.89 17.24 3.40
C VAL A 275 -6.09 18.74 3.32
N ASP A 276 -5.04 19.51 3.60
CA ASP A 276 -5.04 20.94 3.39
C ASP A 276 -4.37 21.28 2.06
N ALA A 277 -4.87 22.31 1.37
CA ALA A 277 -4.21 22.84 0.18
C ALA A 277 -4.09 24.36 0.25
N ARG A 278 -2.94 24.91 -0.13
CA ARG A 278 -2.79 26.37 -0.21
C ARG A 278 -3.64 26.97 -1.32
N TYR A 279 -4.03 28.22 -1.13
CA TYR A 279 -4.61 29.00 -2.21
C TYR A 279 -3.63 29.18 -3.37
N ILE A 280 -4.18 29.30 -4.58
CA ILE A 280 -3.37 29.51 -5.79
C ILE A 280 -3.02 30.98 -5.93
N ARG A 281 -1.78 31.25 -6.33
CA ARG A 281 -1.29 32.61 -6.58
C ARG A 281 -1.37 32.98 -8.05
N LYS A 282 -1.57 34.26 -8.34
CA LYS A 282 -1.53 34.83 -9.70
C LYS A 282 -0.15 34.72 -10.33
N ASP A 283 0.90 34.89 -9.54
CA ASP A 283 2.30 34.76 -9.95
C ASP A 283 2.80 33.30 -10.00
N ARG A 284 1.93 32.33 -9.70
CA ARG A 284 2.24 30.89 -9.64
C ARG A 284 3.35 30.52 -8.64
N GLY A 285 3.65 31.41 -7.69
CA GLY A 285 4.62 31.15 -6.63
C GLY A 285 4.18 30.03 -5.67
N LEU A 286 5.15 29.41 -5.01
CA LEU A 286 4.94 28.33 -4.02
C LEU A 286 4.91 28.83 -2.57
N SER A 287 4.69 30.12 -2.36
CA SER A 287 4.52 30.70 -1.02
C SER A 287 3.05 30.72 -0.63
N GLY A 288 2.76 30.63 0.67
CA GLY A 288 1.39 30.81 1.16
C GLY A 288 0.86 32.21 0.82
N VAL A 289 -0.44 32.30 0.54
CA VAL A 289 -1.13 33.56 0.26
C VAL A 289 -2.48 33.55 0.96
N THR A 290 -2.94 34.68 1.48
CA THR A 290 -4.27 34.80 2.08
C THR A 290 -5.30 35.26 1.06
N VAL A 291 -6.59 35.10 1.34
CA VAL A 291 -7.67 35.62 0.49
C VAL A 291 -7.70 37.16 0.37
N PHE A 292 -6.91 37.86 1.19
CA PHE A 292 -6.79 39.32 1.20
C PHE A 292 -5.58 39.84 0.40
N ASP A 293 -4.65 38.96 0.04
CA ASP A 293 -3.44 39.33 -0.68
C ASP A 293 -3.73 39.64 -2.15
N MET A 294 -3.00 40.61 -2.72
CA MET A 294 -3.13 40.97 -4.15
C MET A 294 -2.78 39.80 -5.09
N GLN A 295 -1.92 38.89 -4.62
CA GLN A 295 -1.46 37.71 -5.34
C GLN A 295 -2.46 36.54 -5.27
N PHE A 296 -3.55 36.63 -4.50
CA PHE A 296 -4.58 35.59 -4.46
C PHE A 296 -5.28 35.46 -5.82
N ASP A 297 -5.21 34.28 -6.42
CA ASP A 297 -5.95 33.95 -7.63
C ASP A 297 -7.27 33.28 -7.24
N ARG A 298 -8.34 34.08 -7.23
CA ARG A 298 -9.70 33.62 -6.93
C ARG A 298 -10.18 32.57 -7.93
N GLY A 299 -9.90 32.75 -9.22
CA GLY A 299 -10.39 31.87 -10.28
C GLY A 299 -9.74 30.49 -10.19
N ALA A 300 -8.42 30.46 -10.10
CA ALA A 300 -7.68 29.20 -9.94
C ALA A 300 -8.02 28.52 -8.60
N SER A 301 -8.12 29.28 -7.50
CA SER A 301 -8.52 28.70 -6.20
C SER A 301 -9.95 28.12 -6.23
N GLN A 302 -10.89 28.74 -6.94
CA GLN A 302 -12.21 28.17 -7.15
C GLN A 302 -12.17 26.88 -7.98
N ASN A 303 -11.31 26.82 -9.01
CA ASN A 303 -11.11 25.61 -9.81
C ASN A 303 -10.57 24.46 -8.94
N LEU A 304 -9.66 24.75 -8.02
CA LEU A 304 -9.14 23.79 -7.05
C LEU A 304 -10.26 23.22 -6.17
N VAL A 305 -11.09 24.09 -5.58
CA VAL A 305 -12.25 23.68 -4.77
C VAL A 305 -13.21 22.82 -5.57
N ASN A 306 -13.48 23.18 -6.82
CA ASN A 306 -14.38 22.44 -7.70
C ASN A 306 -13.85 21.03 -7.99
N ALA A 307 -12.55 20.89 -8.25
CA ALA A 307 -11.91 19.60 -8.50
C ALA A 307 -11.99 18.70 -7.26
N PHE A 308 -11.58 19.19 -6.09
CA PHE A 308 -11.65 18.41 -4.84
C PHE A 308 -13.10 18.00 -4.49
N ASN A 309 -14.08 18.90 -4.67
CA ASN A 309 -15.49 18.57 -4.48
C ASN A 309 -15.94 17.43 -5.40
N LYS A 310 -15.54 17.48 -6.68
CA LYS A 310 -15.90 16.46 -7.66
C LYS A 310 -15.35 15.08 -7.30
N PHE A 311 -14.14 15.02 -6.74
CA PHE A 311 -13.51 13.78 -6.29
C PHE A 311 -13.90 13.36 -4.86
N GLY A 312 -14.94 13.97 -4.27
CA GLY A 312 -15.62 13.43 -3.09
C GLY A 312 -15.33 14.13 -1.76
N PHE A 313 -14.59 15.24 -1.76
CA PHE A 313 -14.44 16.10 -0.57
C PHE A 313 -15.68 16.99 -0.42
N LYS A 314 -16.56 16.65 0.53
CA LYS A 314 -17.85 17.34 0.72
C LYS A 314 -17.77 18.62 1.51
N SER A 315 -16.73 18.77 2.33
CA SER A 315 -16.53 19.95 3.18
C SER A 315 -15.20 20.59 2.81
N ALA A 316 -15.27 21.84 2.34
CA ALA A 316 -14.09 22.67 2.12
C ALA A 316 -14.21 23.91 3.02
N LEU A 317 -13.30 24.08 3.97
CA LEU A 317 -13.30 25.27 4.82
C LEU A 317 -12.36 26.31 4.23
N SER A 318 -12.90 27.47 3.88
CA SER A 318 -12.19 28.62 3.29
C SER A 318 -12.52 29.89 4.07
N HIS A 319 -11.75 30.96 3.84
CA HIS A 319 -12.06 32.28 4.40
C HIS A 319 -12.84 33.13 3.39
N THR A 320 -13.67 34.04 3.90
CA THR A 320 -14.35 35.07 3.11
C THR A 320 -13.37 36.15 2.64
N THR A 321 -13.46 36.56 1.37
CA THR A 321 -12.58 37.57 0.77
C THR A 321 -12.90 39.00 1.26
N LYS A 322 -12.03 39.98 0.95
CA LYS A 322 -12.19 41.39 1.37
C LYS A 322 -13.53 42.03 0.96
N ASP A 323 -14.08 41.61 -0.17
CA ASP A 323 -15.35 42.02 -0.76
C ASP A 323 -16.56 41.21 -0.25
N GLY A 324 -16.38 40.36 0.76
CA GLY A 324 -17.46 39.56 1.36
C GLY A 324 -17.83 38.31 0.57
N PHE A 325 -17.01 37.89 -0.40
CA PHE A 325 -17.27 36.73 -1.24
C PHE A 325 -16.61 35.47 -0.68
N LEU A 326 -17.37 34.39 -0.54
CA LEU A 326 -16.86 33.07 -0.16
C LEU A 326 -16.75 32.20 -1.41
N LEU A 327 -15.66 31.42 -1.53
CA LEU A 327 -15.53 30.47 -2.64
C LEU A 327 -16.76 29.53 -2.65
N ASN A 328 -17.34 29.31 -3.82
CA ASN A 328 -18.51 28.46 -3.96
C ASN A 328 -18.20 27.05 -3.46
N LYS A 329 -19.16 26.44 -2.74
CA LYS A 329 -19.03 25.13 -2.08
C LYS A 329 -17.94 25.08 -0.99
N THR A 330 -17.61 26.24 -0.43
CA THR A 330 -16.84 26.31 0.82
C THR A 330 -17.72 26.85 1.94
N THR A 331 -17.38 26.48 3.17
CA THR A 331 -17.97 27.04 4.38
C THR A 331 -16.94 27.96 5.02
N ASP A 332 -17.39 29.11 5.54
CA ASP A 332 -16.50 30.02 6.24
C ASP A 332 -15.97 29.34 7.52
N LYS A 333 -14.64 29.31 7.70
CA LYS A 333 -14.01 28.57 8.80
C LYS A 333 -14.26 29.24 10.16
N ASP A 334 -14.43 30.56 10.24
CA ASP A 334 -14.88 31.24 11.46
C ASP A 334 -15.14 32.75 11.28
N ILE A 335 -16.33 33.20 11.69
CA ILE A 335 -16.78 34.61 11.71
C ILE A 335 -16.08 35.43 12.83
N GLN A 336 -15.39 34.79 13.78
CA GLN A 336 -14.92 35.44 15.02
C GLN A 336 -13.44 35.88 15.05
N LEU A 337 -12.68 35.72 13.97
CA LEU A 337 -11.21 35.89 13.98
C LEU A 337 -10.68 36.93 12.98
N TYR A 338 -11.37 38.06 12.83
CA TYR A 338 -10.81 39.24 12.14
C TYR A 338 -9.44 39.71 12.71
N ASN A 339 -9.03 39.22 13.90
CA ASN A 339 -7.86 39.69 14.64
C ASN A 339 -6.76 38.64 14.93
N LYS A 340 -6.76 37.42 14.35
CA LYS A 340 -5.62 36.45 14.52
C LYS A 340 -5.13 35.83 13.19
N PRO A 341 -3.99 36.28 12.63
CA PRO A 341 -3.61 36.03 11.23
C PRO A 341 -2.93 34.66 10.93
N VAL A 342 -2.95 33.67 11.82
CA VAL A 342 -1.99 32.55 11.75
C VAL A 342 -2.46 31.33 10.93
N HIS A 343 -3.72 31.27 10.50
CA HIS A 343 -4.32 30.13 9.77
C HIS A 343 -5.18 30.54 8.56
N HIS A 344 -4.67 31.41 7.68
CA HIS A 344 -5.45 32.05 6.61
C HIS A 344 -4.94 31.77 5.19
N ASN A 345 -3.95 30.89 5.02
CA ASN A 345 -3.26 30.69 3.74
C ASN A 345 -3.57 29.35 3.01
N HIS A 346 -4.53 28.59 3.52
CA HIS A 346 -4.95 27.30 2.96
C HIS A 346 -6.44 27.05 3.13
N ILE A 347 -6.93 26.06 2.39
CA ILE A 347 -8.28 25.50 2.39
C ILE A 347 -8.19 24.12 3.07
N HIS A 348 -9.14 23.81 3.94
CA HIS A 348 -9.22 22.47 4.55
C HIS A 348 -10.22 21.61 3.78
N PHE A 349 -9.73 20.57 3.10
CA PHE A 349 -10.58 19.58 2.45
C PHE A 349 -10.87 18.41 3.38
N GLN A 350 -12.14 18.22 3.68
CA GLN A 350 -12.63 17.30 4.71
C GLN A 350 -13.89 16.55 4.25
N GLY A 351 -14.27 15.55 5.03
CA GLY A 351 -15.52 14.83 4.83
C GLY A 351 -15.55 14.03 3.53
N PHE A 352 -14.41 13.40 3.18
CA PHE A 352 -14.34 12.48 2.06
C PHE A 352 -15.37 11.35 2.21
N SER A 353 -16.16 11.08 1.16
CA SER A 353 -17.31 10.16 1.27
C SER A 353 -17.55 9.26 0.04
N LYS A 354 -16.54 8.97 -0.77
CA LYS A 354 -16.65 8.08 -1.95
C LYS A 354 -16.03 6.71 -1.71
#